data_AF-A0AAN0LUT7-F1
#
_entry.id   AF-A0AAN0LUT7-F1
#
_cell.length_a   1.000
_cell.length_b   1.000
_cell.length_c   1.000
_cell.angle_alpha   90.00
_cell.angle_beta   90.00
_cell.angle_gamma   90.00
#
_symmetry.space_group_name_H-M   'P 1'
#
loop_
_entity.id
_entity.type
_entity.pdbx_description
1 polymer ?
#
loop_
_entity_poly.entity_id
_entity_poly.type
_entity_poly.pdbx_seq_one_letter_code
_entity_poly.pdbx_strand_id
1 'polypeptide(L)'
;MTIINKINSAIQNDTPISDEIITLMLTEIGSIDPVLRDNTIYLGFCNLFETEHLNLAQKNVILDHVLAENKLFLNIDGPTSDSVFARSFTSLLMVILLEDHYKNPWIASKDEKALVMDLCTIF
;
A
#
# COMPACT_ATOMS: atom_id res chain seq x y z
N MET A 1 -23.65 0.46 2.47
CA MET A 1 -22.63 1.48 2.18
C MET A 1 -21.54 0.80 1.37
N THR A 2 -21.11 1.37 0.24
CA THR A 2 -20.05 0.77 -0.60
C THR A 2 -18.69 0.86 0.11
N ILE A 3 -17.75 -0.03 -0.24
CA ILE A 3 -16.37 -0.02 0.29
C ILE A 3 -15.74 1.37 0.09
N ILE A 4 -15.92 1.96 -1.09
CA ILE A 4 -15.46 3.31 -1.44
C ILE A 4 -15.94 4.35 -0.42
N ASN A 5 -17.24 4.37 -0.11
CA ASN A 5 -17.78 5.36 0.82
C ASN A 5 -17.20 5.17 2.22
N LYS A 6 -16.99 3.91 2.66
CA LYS A 6 -16.39 3.63 3.98
C LYS A 6 -14.97 4.17 4.08
N ILE A 7 -14.13 3.94 3.06
CA ILE A 7 -12.74 4.42 3.03
C ILE A 7 -12.71 5.95 2.96
N ASN A 8 -13.46 6.56 2.04
CA ASN A 8 -13.47 8.01 1.87
C ASN A 8 -13.95 8.75 3.13
N SER A 9 -15.01 8.24 3.79
CA SER A 9 -15.46 8.82 5.05
C SER A 9 -14.42 8.69 6.16
N ALA A 10 -13.60 7.64 6.18
CA ALA A 10 -12.56 7.48 7.19
C ALA A 10 -11.36 8.42 6.97
N ILE A 11 -10.94 8.60 5.71
CA ILE A 11 -9.78 9.42 5.34
C ILE A 11 -10.07 10.93 5.43
N GLN A 12 -11.32 11.35 5.21
CA GLN A 12 -11.72 12.76 5.28
C GLN A 12 -11.84 13.29 6.72
N ASN A 13 -11.91 12.40 7.70
CA ASN A 13 -11.92 12.81 9.10
C ASN A 13 -10.49 13.15 9.50
N ASP A 14 -10.27 14.33 10.11
CA ASP A 14 -8.98 14.79 10.65
C ASP A 14 -8.60 14.02 11.93
N THR A 15 -8.73 12.70 11.87
CA THR A 15 -8.60 11.75 12.97
C THR A 15 -7.70 10.60 12.54
N PRO A 16 -6.89 10.03 13.44
CA PRO A 16 -6.07 8.86 13.11
C PRO A 16 -6.89 7.75 12.46
N ILE A 17 -6.35 7.19 11.38
CA ILE A 17 -7.02 6.13 10.63
C ILE A 17 -7.06 4.84 11.46
N SER A 18 -8.11 4.03 11.31
CA SER A 18 -8.22 2.75 12.03
C SER A 18 -7.54 1.60 11.29
N ASP A 19 -7.05 0.62 12.05
CA ASP A 19 -6.39 -0.58 11.51
C ASP A 19 -7.32 -1.40 10.60
N GLU A 20 -8.63 -1.34 10.85
CA GLU A 20 -9.65 -1.98 10.02
C GLU A 20 -9.67 -1.38 8.60
N ILE A 21 -9.55 -0.06 8.48
CA ILE A 21 -9.52 0.62 7.18
C ILE A 21 -8.21 0.33 6.45
N ILE A 22 -7.08 0.32 7.16
CA ILE A 22 -5.78 -0.06 6.58
C ILE A 22 -5.86 -1.48 6.02
N THR A 23 -6.35 -2.44 6.81
CA THR A 23 -6.49 -3.84 6.41
C THR A 23 -7.41 -3.99 5.18
N LEU A 24 -8.51 -3.24 5.16
CA LEU A 24 -9.43 -3.22 4.02
C LEU A 24 -8.76 -2.68 2.75
N MET A 25 -8.03 -1.56 2.85
CA MET A 25 -7.29 -0.97 1.74
C MET A 25 -6.20 -1.91 1.20
N LEU A 26 -5.46 -2.58 2.08
CA LEU A 26 -4.44 -3.56 1.71
C LEU A 26 -5.05 -4.80 1.03
N THR A 27 -6.22 -5.24 1.46
CA THR A 27 -6.93 -6.38 0.86
C THR A 27 -7.41 -6.07 -0.56
N GLU A 28 -7.88 -4.85 -0.79
CA GLU A 28 -8.47 -4.40 -2.05
C GLU A 28 -7.47 -3.69 -2.98
N ILE A 29 -6.18 -3.64 -2.62
CA ILE A 29 -5.14 -2.86 -3.33
C ILE A 29 -5.02 -3.22 -4.82
N GLY A 30 -5.32 -4.47 -5.17
CA GLY A 30 -5.31 -4.98 -6.55
C GLY A 30 -6.67 -5.03 -7.23
N SER A 31 -7.67 -4.28 -6.76
CA SER A 31 -9.03 -4.35 -7.29
C SER A 31 -9.10 -4.04 -8.80
N ILE A 32 -10.01 -4.72 -9.51
CA ILE A 32 -10.30 -4.43 -10.92
C ILE A 32 -11.13 -3.15 -11.11
N ASP A 33 -11.79 -2.67 -10.05
CA ASP A 33 -12.53 -1.42 -10.08
C ASP A 33 -11.52 -0.24 -10.01
N PRO A 34 -11.35 0.53 -11.09
CA PRO A 34 -10.39 1.63 -11.13
C PRO A 34 -10.75 2.76 -10.16
N VAL A 35 -12.02 2.95 -9.82
CA VAL A 35 -12.42 4.00 -8.87
C VAL A 35 -12.01 3.59 -7.45
N LEU A 36 -12.17 2.31 -7.10
CA LEU A 36 -11.73 1.79 -5.82
C LEU A 36 -10.19 1.78 -5.74
N ARG A 37 -9.52 1.29 -6.78
CA ARG A 37 -8.07 1.11 -6.79
C ARG A 37 -7.31 2.44 -6.87
N ASP A 38 -7.58 3.24 -7.90
CA ASP A 38 -6.82 4.45 -8.20
C ASP A 38 -7.28 5.62 -7.33
N ASN A 39 -8.58 5.94 -7.41
CA ASN A 39 -9.10 7.17 -6.80
C ASN A 39 -9.34 7.05 -5.29
N THR A 40 -9.44 5.83 -4.77
CA THR A 40 -9.76 5.60 -3.35
C THR A 40 -8.57 5.03 -2.59
N ILE A 41 -8.03 3.87 -3.00
CA ILE A 41 -6.98 3.20 -2.25
C ILE A 41 -5.63 3.87 -2.46
N TYR A 42 -5.18 4.04 -3.70
CA TYR A 42 -3.87 4.62 -3.97
C TYR A 42 -3.77 6.07 -3.51
N LEU A 43 -4.69 6.93 -3.95
CA LEU A 43 -4.75 8.32 -3.45
C LEU A 43 -4.96 8.38 -1.94
N GLY A 44 -5.69 7.43 -1.37
CA GLY A 44 -5.87 7.30 0.07
C GLY A 44 -4.55 7.05 0.79
N PHE A 45 -3.72 6.13 0.31
CA PHE A 45 -2.38 5.92 0.88
C PHE A 45 -1.49 7.14 0.70
N CYS A 46 -1.49 7.81 -0.46
CA CYS A 46 -0.74 9.06 -0.63
C CYS A 46 -1.13 10.08 0.46
N ASN A 47 -2.42 10.31 0.64
CA ASN A 47 -2.92 11.24 1.67
C ASN A 47 -2.52 10.79 3.08
N LEU A 48 -2.70 9.52 3.44
CA LEU A 48 -2.39 8.99 4.78
C LEU A 48 -0.90 9.08 5.14
N PHE A 49 0.01 9.05 4.15
CA PHE A 49 1.44 9.21 4.38
C PHE A 49 1.91 10.67 4.32
N GLU A 50 1.19 11.55 3.60
CA GLU A 50 1.43 13.00 3.63
C GLU A 50 0.89 13.66 4.90
N THR A 51 -0.10 13.04 5.53
CA THR A 51 -0.73 13.51 6.76
C THR A 51 -0.24 12.70 7.96
N GLU A 52 -0.17 13.29 9.15
CA GLU A 52 0.26 12.58 10.38
C GLU A 52 -0.81 11.61 10.93
N HIS A 53 -1.66 11.05 10.06
CA HIS A 53 -2.77 10.16 10.42
C HIS A 53 -2.34 8.71 10.70
N LEU A 54 -1.12 8.33 10.32
CA LEU A 54 -0.55 7.00 10.55
C LEU A 54 0.46 7.03 11.70
N ASN A 55 0.28 6.15 12.68
CA ASN A 55 1.31 5.90 13.69
C ASN A 55 2.36 4.88 13.19
N LEU A 56 3.50 4.79 13.88
CA LEU A 56 4.60 3.89 13.50
C LEU A 56 4.19 2.41 13.46
N ALA A 57 3.29 1.95 14.34
CA ALA A 57 2.83 0.56 14.32
C ALA A 57 2.04 0.26 13.03
N GLN A 58 1.17 1.19 12.62
CA GLN A 58 0.42 1.10 11.37
C GLN A 58 1.33 1.13 10.14
N LYS A 59 2.34 2.01 10.15
CA LYS A 59 3.36 2.04 9.10
C LYS A 59 4.08 0.70 8.97
N ASN A 60 4.45 0.07 10.10
CA ASN A 60 5.07 -1.26 10.11
C ASN A 60 4.12 -2.36 9.60
N VAL A 61 2.82 -2.33 9.93
CA VAL A 61 1.84 -3.28 9.37
C VAL A 61 1.77 -3.18 7.84
N ILE A 62 1.82 -1.96 7.30
CA ILE A 62 1.84 -1.72 5.85
C ILE A 62 3.15 -2.24 5.24
N LEU A 63 4.29 -1.98 5.88
CA LEU A 63 5.60 -2.49 5.46
C LEU A 63 5.64 -4.02 5.41
N ASP A 64 5.19 -4.67 6.49
CA ASP A 64 5.13 -6.14 6.59
C ASP A 64 4.21 -6.71 5.50
N HIS A 65 3.12 -6.03 5.17
CA HIS A 65 2.22 -6.46 4.11
C HIS A 65 2.89 -6.44 2.73
N VAL A 66 3.63 -5.38 2.40
CA VAL A 66 4.28 -5.28 1.09
C VAL A 66 5.49 -6.19 0.97
N LEU A 67 6.21 -6.44 2.08
CA LEU A 67 7.34 -7.37 2.14
C LEU A 67 6.94 -8.84 2.30
N ALA A 68 5.66 -9.12 2.57
CA ALA A 68 5.16 -10.48 2.64
C ALA A 68 5.44 -11.23 1.31
N GLU A 69 5.94 -12.46 1.43
CA GLU A 69 6.55 -13.20 0.32
C GLU A 69 5.71 -13.20 -0.97
N ASN A 70 6.39 -13.03 -2.10
CA ASN A 70 5.89 -13.23 -3.46
C ASN A 70 4.71 -12.35 -3.92
N LYS A 71 4.36 -11.27 -3.22
CA LYS A 71 3.30 -10.35 -3.69
C LYS A 71 3.59 -9.76 -5.06
N LEU A 72 4.84 -9.40 -5.30
CA LEU A 72 5.31 -8.83 -6.57
C LEU A 72 5.55 -9.88 -7.67
N PHE A 73 5.66 -11.15 -7.32
CA PHE A 73 5.82 -12.26 -8.26
C PHE A 73 4.53 -13.08 -8.43
N LEU A 74 3.43 -12.63 -7.81
CA LEU A 74 2.16 -13.34 -7.81
C LEU A 74 1.65 -13.55 -9.24
N ASN A 75 1.57 -14.82 -9.65
CA ASN A 75 1.17 -15.26 -10.98
C ASN A 75 1.95 -14.60 -12.12
N ILE A 76 3.22 -14.25 -11.92
CA ILE A 76 4.03 -13.59 -12.96
C ILE A 76 4.28 -14.52 -14.16
N ASP A 77 4.41 -15.83 -13.91
CA ASP A 77 4.58 -16.86 -14.95
C ASP A 77 3.24 -17.47 -15.42
N GLY A 78 2.12 -16.94 -14.92
CA GLY A 78 0.78 -17.40 -15.26
C GLY A 78 0.21 -16.71 -16.51
N PRO A 79 -0.95 -17.18 -17.01
CA PRO A 79 -1.68 -16.43 -18.02
C PRO A 79 -2.04 -15.02 -17.50
N THR A 80 -2.21 -14.06 -18.41
CA THR A 80 -2.64 -12.70 -18.07
C THR A 80 -3.83 -12.75 -17.12
N SER A 81 -3.68 -12.15 -15.94
CA SER A 81 -4.71 -12.09 -14.90
C SER A 81 -4.68 -10.74 -14.22
N ASP A 82 -5.77 -10.43 -13.51
CA ASP A 82 -5.93 -9.18 -12.77
C ASP A 82 -4.92 -9.03 -11.62
N SER A 83 -4.11 -10.06 -11.32
CA SER A 83 -3.00 -9.96 -10.37
C SER A 83 -1.95 -8.92 -10.78
N VAL A 84 -1.93 -8.50 -12.05
CA VAL A 84 -1.11 -7.35 -12.49
C VAL A 84 -1.43 -6.08 -11.71
N PHE A 85 -2.70 -5.84 -11.36
CA PHE A 85 -3.06 -4.68 -10.55
C PHE A 85 -2.53 -4.79 -9.13
N ALA A 86 -2.64 -5.97 -8.51
CA ALA A 86 -2.05 -6.20 -7.20
C ALA A 86 -0.54 -5.92 -7.21
N ARG A 87 0.20 -6.43 -8.21
CA ARG A 87 1.63 -6.16 -8.34
C ARG A 87 1.92 -4.67 -8.49
N SER A 88 1.30 -4.01 -9.48
CA SER A 88 1.58 -2.60 -9.78
C SER A 88 1.26 -1.68 -8.60
N PHE A 89 0.12 -1.88 -7.92
CA PHE A 89 -0.26 -1.02 -6.81
C PHE A 89 0.49 -1.34 -5.51
N THR A 90 0.89 -2.60 -5.29
CA THR A 90 1.86 -2.92 -4.23
C THR A 90 3.20 -2.23 -4.50
N SER A 91 3.71 -2.25 -5.75
CA SER A 91 4.95 -1.52 -6.09
C SER A 91 4.82 -0.02 -5.83
N LEU A 92 3.69 0.60 -6.20
CA LEU A 92 3.45 2.02 -5.91
C LEU A 92 3.42 2.30 -4.41
N LEU A 93 2.81 1.43 -3.61
CA LEU A 93 2.79 1.56 -2.16
C LEU A 93 4.20 1.43 -1.56
N MET A 94 5.05 0.55 -2.09
CA MET A 94 6.47 0.47 -1.69
C MET A 94 7.21 1.78 -1.94
N VAL A 95 6.94 2.46 -3.05
CA VAL A 95 7.54 3.77 -3.34
C VAL A 95 7.09 4.82 -2.31
N ILE A 96 5.82 4.84 -1.93
CA ILE A 96 5.31 5.73 -0.87
C ILE A 96 6.05 5.49 0.46
N LEU A 97 6.26 4.22 0.84
CA LEU A 97 6.99 3.86 2.06
C LEU A 97 8.45 4.36 2.03
N LEU A 98 9.14 4.19 0.90
CA LEU A 98 10.51 4.66 0.74
C LEU A 98 10.60 6.20 0.79
N GLU A 99 9.64 6.90 0.21
CA GLU A 99 9.58 8.36 0.26
C GLU A 99 9.35 8.87 1.70
N ASP A 100 8.41 8.28 2.42
CA ASP A 100 8.16 8.60 3.83
C ASP A 100 9.39 8.28 4.70
N HIS A 101 10.04 7.14 4.47
CA HIS A 101 11.28 6.76 5.13
C HIS A 101 12.42 7.75 4.88
N TYR A 102 12.57 8.23 3.64
CA TYR A 102 13.59 9.21 3.28
C TYR A 102 13.39 10.54 4.01
N LYS A 103 12.13 10.97 4.18
CA LYS A 103 11.78 12.18 4.94
C LYS A 103 12.01 12.00 6.44
N ASN A 104 11.60 10.85 6.97
CA ASN A 104 11.70 10.52 8.39
C ASN A 104 12.13 9.04 8.56
N PRO A 105 13.40 8.76 8.89
CA PRO A 105 13.86 7.37 8.98
C PRO A 105 13.12 6.55 10.05
N TRP A 106 12.63 5.36 9.67
CA TRP A 106 11.89 4.42 10.55
C TRP A 106 11.94 2.96 10.09
N ILE A 107 12.15 2.70 8.80
CA ILE A 107 12.37 1.36 8.24
C ILE A 107 13.78 0.88 8.61
N ALA A 108 13.93 -0.39 9.01
CA ALA A 108 15.24 -0.96 9.29
C ALA A 108 16.02 -1.20 7.99
N SER A 109 17.36 -1.03 8.01
CA SER A 109 18.19 -1.15 6.80
C SER A 109 18.12 -2.52 6.10
N LYS A 110 17.72 -3.58 6.81
CA LYS A 110 17.46 -4.89 6.18
C LYS A 110 16.23 -4.84 5.30
N ASP A 111 15.15 -4.25 5.80
CA ASP A 111 13.84 -4.22 5.16
C ASP A 111 13.81 -3.16 4.05
N GLU A 112 14.52 -2.04 4.24
CA GLU A 112 14.79 -1.05 3.18
C GLU A 112 15.50 -1.70 1.97
N LYS A 113 16.54 -2.50 2.21
CA LYS A 113 17.24 -3.23 1.15
C LYS A 113 16.33 -4.24 0.46
N ALA A 114 15.45 -4.91 1.21
CA ALA A 114 14.47 -5.83 0.65
C ALA A 114 13.49 -5.11 -0.29
N LEU A 115 12.91 -3.98 0.14
CA LEU A 115 12.05 -3.14 -0.70
C LEU A 115 12.73 -2.72 -2.01
N VAL A 116 13.97 -2.22 -1.92
CA VAL A 116 14.72 -1.78 -3.10
C VAL A 116 15.01 -2.96 -4.03
N MET A 117 15.40 -4.12 -3.49
CA MET A 117 15.68 -5.31 -4.29
C MET A 117 14.43 -5.83 -5.00
N ASP A 118 13.30 -5.86 -4.30
CA ASP A 118 12.00 -6.27 -4.83
C ASP A 118 11.53 -5.33 -5.97
N LEU A 119 11.68 -4.02 -5.81
CA LEU A 119 11.38 -3.05 -6.87
C LEU A 119 12.31 -3.19 -8.08
N CYS A 120 13.59 -3.46 -7.87
CA CYS A 120 14.58 -3.62 -8.95
C CYS A 120 14.46 -4.93 -9.73
N THR A 121 13.78 -5.95 -9.20
CA THR A 121 13.70 -7.29 -9.82
C THR A 121 12.46 -7.49 -10.70
N ILE A 122 11.54 -6.52 -10.72
CA ILE A 122 10.32 -6.55 -11.54
C ILE A 122 10.52 -5.87 -12.91
N PHE A 123 11.60 -5.08 -13.07
CA PHE A 123 11.98 -4.40 -14.32
C PHE A 123 13.19 -5.06 -14.96
#